data_AF-A0A850ZP42-F1
#
_entry.id   AF-A0A850ZP42-F1
#
_cell.length_a   1.000
_cell.length_b   1.000
_cell.length_c   1.000
_cell.angle_alpha   90.00
_cell.angle_beta   90.00
_cell.angle_gamma   90.00
#
_symmetry.space_group_name_H-M   'P 1'
#
loop_
_entity.id
_entity.type
_entity.pdbx_description
1 polymer ?
#
loop_
_entity_poly.entity_id
_entity_poly.type
_entity_poly.pdbx_seq_one_letter_code
_entity_poly.pdbx_strand_id
1 'polypeptide(L)'
;QPSYVGEVGPPGRSSLDSVEMAYARQIYIYNEKIVNGHLQPNLVDLCAATAGLDDKNISEMWAMVKQMTDVTLVPASDALKVRTNMEVRMEFVRHALHYLEESYKNYTFVTVFGNLHQAQLGGVPGTYQLVRSFLNIKLPASVPGLQDGEVEGHPVWALIYYCMRCGDLTAAMHVVKRAQHQLGEFKTWFQEYMHSKDRRLSPATENKLRLHYRRALRNNTDPYKRAVYCIIGRCDITDNQSEVADKTEDYLWLKLNQVCFDDGGTSSPQDRLTLSQFQKQLLEDYGESHFAVNQPPFLYFQVLFLTAQFEAAIAFLFRTERLRCHAVHVALVLFELKLLLKASGQSAQLLSHEAGDPPGIRRLNFVRLLMLYTRKFESTDPREALQYFYFLRNEKDSQGENMFLRCVSEIVVESREFDMILGKLEKDGSRK
;
A
#
# COMPACT_ATOMS: atom_id res chain seq x y z
N GLN A 1 -18.79 -24.13 6.62
CA GLN A 1 -18.58 -24.12 5.16
C GLN A 1 -19.67 -23.28 4.53
N PRO A 2 -19.38 -22.15 3.87
CA PRO A 2 -20.32 -21.56 2.93
C PRO A 2 -20.15 -22.24 1.56
N SER A 3 -21.25 -22.73 0.99
CA SER A 3 -21.28 -23.34 -0.34
C SER A 3 -21.11 -22.27 -1.42
N TYR A 4 -19.96 -22.27 -2.09
CA TYR A 4 -19.70 -21.46 -3.29
C TYR A 4 -20.23 -22.19 -4.53
N VAL A 5 -21.54 -22.17 -4.72
CA VAL A 5 -22.14 -22.54 -6.01
C VAL A 5 -22.84 -21.30 -6.54
N GLY A 6 -22.13 -20.56 -7.40
CA GLY A 6 -22.77 -19.56 -8.25
C GLY A 6 -23.65 -20.26 -9.28
N GLU A 7 -24.82 -19.69 -9.57
CA GLU A 7 -25.70 -20.17 -10.63
C GLU A 7 -24.95 -20.20 -11.96
N VAL A 8 -24.88 -21.38 -12.57
CA VAL A 8 -24.31 -21.55 -13.91
C VAL A 8 -25.28 -20.87 -14.89
N GLY A 9 -24.84 -19.80 -15.54
CA GLY A 9 -25.61 -19.08 -16.54
C GLY A 9 -26.00 -19.97 -17.73
N PRO A 10 -26.92 -19.52 -18.59
CA PRO A 10 -27.36 -20.29 -19.75
C PRO A 10 -26.17 -20.68 -20.65
N PRO A 11 -26.16 -21.90 -21.21
CA PRO A 11 -25.04 -22.41 -22.00
C PRO A 11 -24.72 -21.50 -23.19
N GLY A 12 -23.43 -21.17 -23.36
CA GLY A 12 -22.91 -20.35 -24.46
C GLY A 12 -22.70 -18.86 -24.15
N ARG A 13 -23.00 -18.40 -22.93
CA ARG A 13 -22.58 -17.06 -22.45
C ARG A 13 -21.37 -17.17 -21.54
N SER A 14 -20.39 -16.30 -21.77
CA SER A 14 -19.22 -16.12 -20.90
C SER A 14 -19.64 -15.89 -19.45
N SER A 15 -18.93 -16.49 -18.50
CA SER A 15 -19.16 -16.24 -17.06
C SER A 15 -18.41 -15.00 -16.57
N LEU A 16 -17.52 -14.44 -17.40
CA LEU A 16 -16.75 -13.25 -17.09
C LEU A 16 -17.59 -12.00 -17.30
N ASP A 17 -17.53 -11.08 -16.34
CA ASP A 17 -18.05 -9.72 -16.55
C ASP A 17 -17.10 -8.89 -17.45
N SER A 18 -17.51 -7.66 -17.78
CA SER A 18 -16.73 -6.77 -18.64
C SER A 18 -15.35 -6.41 -18.06
N VAL A 19 -15.23 -6.31 -16.73
CA VAL A 19 -13.98 -5.96 -16.04
C VAL A 19 -13.05 -7.17 -16.03
N GLU A 20 -13.58 -8.34 -15.68
CA GLU A 20 -12.85 -9.61 -15.70
C GLU A 20 -12.37 -9.95 -17.12
N MET A 21 -13.21 -9.73 -18.14
CA MET A 21 -12.82 -9.91 -19.53
C MET A 21 -11.75 -8.90 -19.97
N ALA A 22 -11.81 -7.66 -19.49
CA ALA A 22 -10.77 -6.67 -19.77
C ALA A 22 -9.42 -7.07 -19.14
N TYR A 23 -9.46 -7.60 -17.92
CA TYR A 23 -8.29 -8.16 -17.26
C TYR A 23 -7.73 -9.38 -18.01
N ALA A 24 -8.59 -10.34 -18.38
CA ALA A 24 -8.17 -11.52 -19.13
C ALA A 24 -7.45 -11.14 -20.44
N ARG A 25 -7.92 -10.09 -21.15
CA ARG A 25 -7.23 -9.53 -22.32
C ARG A 25 -5.83 -9.01 -21.98
N GLN A 26 -5.66 -8.27 -20.89
CA GLN A 26 -4.33 -7.80 -20.47
C GLN A 26 -3.39 -8.94 -20.12
N ILE A 27 -3.92 -9.98 -19.46
CA ILE A 27 -3.14 -11.18 -19.13
C ILE A 27 -2.73 -11.95 -20.38
N TYR A 28 -3.62 -12.06 -21.37
CA TYR A 28 -3.27 -12.64 -22.67
C TYR A 28 -2.12 -11.85 -23.35
N ILE A 29 -2.23 -10.52 -23.44
CA ILE A 29 -1.19 -9.65 -24.03
C ILE A 29 0.15 -9.82 -23.29
N TYR A 30 0.10 -9.93 -21.97
CA TYR A 30 1.26 -10.17 -21.13
C TYR A 30 1.94 -11.51 -21.47
N ASN A 31 1.16 -12.59 -21.47
CA ASN A 31 1.66 -13.95 -21.74
C ASN A 31 2.17 -14.09 -23.18
N GLU A 32 1.48 -13.52 -24.17
CA GLU A 32 1.90 -13.54 -25.57
C GLU A 32 3.30 -12.93 -25.74
N LYS A 33 3.56 -11.79 -25.08
CA LYS A 33 4.88 -11.16 -25.11
C LYS A 33 5.96 -12.03 -24.46
N ILE A 34 5.65 -12.70 -23.34
CA ILE A 34 6.58 -13.63 -22.68
C ILE A 34 6.90 -14.82 -23.58
N VAL A 35 5.88 -15.45 -24.15
CA VAL A 35 6.04 -16.65 -24.99
C VAL A 35 6.85 -16.34 -26.25
N ASN A 36 6.65 -15.16 -26.84
CA ASN A 36 7.39 -14.71 -28.02
C ASN A 36 8.81 -14.17 -27.71
N GLY A 37 9.26 -14.23 -26.45
CA GLY A 37 10.59 -13.78 -26.06
C GLY A 37 10.81 -12.26 -26.15
N HIS A 38 9.74 -11.48 -26.15
CA HIS A 38 9.83 -10.02 -26.09
C HIS A 38 10.22 -9.53 -24.68
N LEU A 39 10.58 -8.24 -24.56
CA LEU A 39 10.74 -7.59 -23.27
C LEU A 39 9.47 -7.75 -22.42
N GLN A 40 9.65 -8.22 -21.19
CA GLN A 40 8.57 -8.42 -20.24
C GLN A 40 7.83 -7.10 -20.00
N PRO A 41 6.55 -6.98 -20.39
CA PRO A 41 5.79 -5.75 -20.19
C PRO A 41 5.52 -5.53 -18.70
N ASN A 42 5.33 -4.27 -18.28
CA ASN A 42 4.99 -3.97 -16.89
C ASN A 42 3.54 -4.38 -16.59
N LEU A 43 3.35 -5.48 -15.86
CA LEU A 43 2.03 -5.99 -15.50
C LEU A 43 1.24 -5.02 -14.62
N VAL A 44 1.93 -4.19 -13.80
CA VAL A 44 1.28 -3.14 -12.99
C VAL A 44 0.56 -2.16 -13.91
N ASP A 45 1.24 -1.66 -14.94
CA ASP A 45 0.68 -0.66 -15.86
C ASP A 45 -0.46 -1.24 -16.69
N LEU A 46 -0.34 -2.49 -17.16
CA LEU A 46 -1.41 -3.19 -17.88
C LEU A 46 -2.68 -3.33 -17.02
N CYS A 47 -2.52 -3.79 -15.79
CA CYS A 47 -3.64 -3.98 -14.87
C CYS A 47 -4.26 -2.65 -14.39
N ALA A 48 -3.43 -1.63 -14.13
CA ALA A 48 -3.89 -0.30 -13.75
C ALA A 48 -4.67 0.40 -14.88
N ALA A 49 -4.29 0.19 -16.15
CA ALA A 49 -5.03 0.73 -17.29
C ALA A 49 -6.47 0.15 -17.39
N THR A 50 -6.67 -1.09 -16.94
CA THR A 50 -7.99 -1.74 -16.92
C THR A 50 -8.91 -1.17 -15.83
N ALA A 51 -8.31 -0.69 -14.74
CA ALA A 51 -8.99 -0.13 -13.58
C ALA A 51 -9.57 1.28 -13.81
N GLY A 52 -9.16 1.97 -14.87
CA GLY A 52 -9.64 3.31 -15.21
C GLY A 52 -11.07 3.39 -15.78
N LEU A 53 -11.81 2.28 -15.81
CA LEU A 53 -13.14 2.18 -16.41
C LEU A 53 -14.27 2.54 -15.41
N ASP A 54 -14.25 3.74 -14.83
CA ASP A 54 -15.36 4.37 -14.06
C ASP A 54 -15.41 4.19 -12.52
N ASP A 55 -14.47 3.50 -11.86
CA ASP A 55 -14.44 3.42 -10.37
C ASP A 55 -13.21 4.11 -9.77
N LYS A 56 -13.45 5.27 -9.14
CA LYS A 56 -12.40 6.07 -8.48
C LYS A 56 -11.65 5.29 -7.40
N ASN A 57 -12.33 4.46 -6.62
CA ASN A 57 -11.67 3.70 -5.54
C ASN A 57 -10.72 2.65 -6.12
N ILE A 58 -11.09 2.03 -7.24
CA ILE A 58 -10.24 1.07 -7.94
C ILE A 58 -9.03 1.79 -8.56
N SER A 59 -9.22 2.97 -9.15
CA SER A 59 -8.11 3.77 -9.66
C SER A 59 -7.13 4.17 -8.55
N GLU A 60 -7.63 4.62 -7.40
CA GLU A 60 -6.80 4.97 -6.23
C GLU A 60 -6.08 3.74 -5.67
N MET A 61 -6.77 2.59 -5.59
CA MET A 61 -6.17 1.32 -5.21
C MET A 61 -5.00 0.94 -6.13
N TRP A 62 -5.14 1.08 -7.46
CA TRP A 62 -4.05 0.79 -8.39
C TRP A 62 -2.93 1.82 -8.37
N ALA A 63 -3.23 3.10 -8.12
CA ALA A 63 -2.20 4.11 -7.88
C ALA A 63 -1.36 3.76 -6.64
N MET A 64 -2.00 3.29 -5.57
CA MET A 64 -1.32 2.79 -4.37
C MET A 64 -0.49 1.53 -4.68
N VAL A 65 -1.05 0.56 -5.41
CA VAL A 65 -0.31 -0.65 -5.81
C VAL A 65 0.94 -0.26 -6.58
N LYS A 66 0.80 0.58 -7.60
CA LYS A 66 1.93 1.08 -8.40
C LYS A 66 2.99 1.73 -7.53
N GLN A 67 2.58 2.64 -6.64
CA GLN A 67 3.50 3.34 -5.74
C GLN A 67 4.26 2.38 -4.82
N MET A 68 3.58 1.39 -4.24
CA MET A 68 4.18 0.44 -3.29
C MET A 68 5.00 -0.66 -3.94
N THR A 69 4.80 -0.91 -5.24
CA THR A 69 5.57 -1.90 -6.01
C THR A 69 6.75 -1.33 -6.77
N ASP A 70 6.90 0.01 -6.80
CA ASP A 70 8.02 0.72 -7.44
C ASP A 70 9.29 0.67 -6.57
N VAL A 71 9.66 -0.53 -6.13
CA VAL A 71 10.79 -0.77 -5.23
C VAL A 71 11.96 -1.35 -5.99
N THR A 72 13.17 -0.93 -5.62
CA THR A 72 14.39 -1.46 -6.23
C THR A 72 14.67 -2.83 -5.66
N LEU A 73 14.42 -3.88 -6.45
CA LEU A 73 14.65 -5.24 -6.00
C LEU A 73 16.15 -5.53 -5.85
N VAL A 74 16.53 -6.05 -4.69
CA VAL A 74 17.88 -6.56 -4.43
C VAL A 74 17.97 -8.01 -4.95
N PRO A 75 19.07 -8.42 -5.60
CA PRO A 75 19.26 -9.81 -5.99
C PRO A 75 19.16 -10.73 -4.76
N ALA A 76 18.18 -11.63 -4.75
CA ALA A 76 18.00 -12.59 -3.67
C ALA A 76 17.51 -13.94 -4.20
N SER A 77 17.73 -15.00 -3.42
CA SER A 77 17.30 -16.35 -3.77
C SER A 77 15.78 -16.54 -3.71
N ASP A 78 15.08 -15.76 -2.89
CA ASP A 78 13.65 -15.88 -2.63
C ASP A 78 13.03 -14.56 -2.14
N ALA A 79 11.72 -14.47 -2.26
CA ALA A 79 10.93 -13.27 -1.91
C ALA A 79 10.99 -12.91 -0.42
N LEU A 80 11.16 -13.89 0.48
CA LEU A 80 11.23 -13.63 1.92
C LEU A 80 12.50 -12.85 2.26
N LYS A 81 13.65 -13.23 1.67
CA LYS A 81 14.90 -12.50 1.86
C LYS A 81 14.84 -11.08 1.30
N VAL A 82 14.19 -10.88 0.15
CA VAL A 82 13.95 -9.53 -0.38
C VAL A 82 13.15 -8.71 0.61
N ARG A 83 12.02 -9.23 1.10
CA ARG A 83 11.10 -8.47 1.97
C ARG A 83 11.58 -8.27 3.40
N THR A 84 12.51 -9.09 3.87
CA THR A 84 13.12 -8.93 5.19
C THR A 84 14.39 -8.06 5.15
N ASN A 85 14.93 -7.78 3.97
CA ASN A 85 16.03 -6.84 3.79
C ASN A 85 15.67 -5.45 4.34
N MET A 86 16.59 -4.84 5.08
CA MET A 86 16.36 -3.56 5.74
C MET A 86 16.11 -2.41 4.74
N GLU A 87 16.88 -2.33 3.66
CA GLU A 87 16.75 -1.29 2.64
C GLU A 87 15.39 -1.38 1.94
N VAL A 88 14.95 -2.59 1.62
CA VAL A 88 13.63 -2.84 1.00
C VAL A 88 12.49 -2.48 1.97
N ARG A 89 12.61 -2.82 3.26
CA ARG A 89 11.61 -2.43 4.28
C ARG A 89 11.53 -0.91 4.47
N MET A 90 12.68 -0.23 4.45
CA MET A 90 12.75 1.23 4.48
C MET A 90 12.11 1.85 3.23
N GLU A 91 12.37 1.26 2.07
CA GLU A 91 11.77 1.69 0.82
C GLU A 91 10.25 1.55 0.83
N PHE A 92 9.68 0.42 1.29
CA PHE A 92 8.23 0.27 1.44
C PHE A 92 7.61 1.38 2.31
N VAL A 93 8.22 1.70 3.45
CA VAL A 93 7.74 2.80 4.31
C VAL A 93 7.87 4.15 3.61
N ARG A 94 8.94 4.40 2.85
CA ARG A 94 9.11 5.62 2.06
C ARG A 94 8.02 5.76 1.00
N HIS A 95 7.70 4.69 0.26
CA HIS A 95 6.65 4.70 -0.75
C HIS A 95 5.26 4.89 -0.12
N ALA A 96 4.99 4.27 1.03
CA ALA A 96 3.74 4.45 1.76
C ALA A 96 3.57 5.89 2.26
N LEU A 97 4.63 6.48 2.83
CA LEU A 97 4.65 7.88 3.25
C LEU A 97 4.41 8.81 2.05
N HIS A 98 5.10 8.58 0.92
CA HIS A 98 4.91 9.39 -0.27
C HIS A 98 3.47 9.33 -0.80
N TYR A 99 2.87 8.13 -0.85
CA TYR A 99 1.47 7.96 -1.24
C TYR A 99 0.53 8.78 -0.34
N LEU A 100 0.70 8.66 0.99
CA LEU A 100 -0.13 9.36 1.97
C LEU A 100 0.07 10.88 1.89
N GLU A 101 1.30 11.33 1.65
CA GLU A 101 1.67 12.75 1.50
C GLU A 101 1.04 13.38 0.25
N GLU A 102 1.17 12.71 -0.91
CA GLU A 102 0.57 13.18 -2.17
C GLU A 102 -0.96 13.13 -2.13
N SER A 103 -1.55 12.07 -1.56
CA SER A 103 -3.01 11.99 -1.35
C SER A 103 -3.51 13.17 -0.53
N TYR A 104 -2.81 13.52 0.57
CA TYR A 104 -3.19 14.64 1.42
C TYR A 104 -2.97 16.00 0.75
N LYS A 105 -1.90 16.15 -0.03
CA LYS A 105 -1.67 17.35 -0.83
C LYS A 105 -2.77 17.56 -1.85
N ASN A 106 -3.24 16.50 -2.50
CA ASN A 106 -4.39 16.55 -3.41
C ASN A 106 -5.69 16.87 -2.66
N TYR A 107 -5.93 16.27 -1.49
CA TYR A 107 -7.06 16.65 -0.62
C TYR A 107 -7.02 18.14 -0.24
N THR A 108 -5.85 18.65 0.13
CA THR A 108 -5.63 20.07 0.46
C THR A 108 -5.95 20.95 -0.75
N PHE A 109 -5.44 20.57 -1.94
CA PHE A 109 -5.73 21.22 -3.20
C PHE A 109 -7.24 21.27 -3.48
N VAL A 110 -7.90 20.13 -3.54
CA VAL A 110 -9.35 20.06 -3.82
C VAL A 110 -10.17 20.84 -2.80
N THR A 111 -9.80 20.79 -1.51
CA THR A 111 -10.49 21.53 -0.45
C THR A 111 -10.37 23.05 -0.64
N VAL A 112 -9.17 23.55 -0.98
CA VAL A 112 -8.93 24.97 -1.24
C VAL A 112 -9.71 25.45 -2.47
N PHE A 113 -9.63 24.71 -3.57
CA PHE A 113 -10.33 25.06 -4.82
C PHE A 113 -11.85 24.92 -4.71
N GLY A 114 -12.35 24.04 -3.83
CA GLY A 114 -13.77 23.95 -3.49
C GLY A 114 -14.28 25.10 -2.62
N ASN A 115 -13.40 25.86 -1.96
CA ASN A 115 -13.75 26.89 -0.98
C ASN A 115 -13.00 28.22 -1.21
N LEU A 116 -12.75 28.60 -2.47
CA LEU A 116 -11.86 29.71 -2.85
C LEU A 116 -12.12 31.03 -2.11
N HIS A 117 -13.39 31.37 -1.86
CA HIS A 117 -13.77 32.60 -1.17
C HIS A 117 -13.22 32.64 0.27
N GLN A 118 -13.35 31.54 1.02
CA GLN A 118 -12.82 31.43 2.37
C GLN A 118 -11.29 31.21 2.36
N ALA A 119 -10.80 30.44 1.38
CA ALA A 119 -9.39 30.07 1.28
C ALA A 119 -8.47 31.28 1.04
N GLN A 120 -8.97 32.31 0.35
CA GLN A 120 -8.21 33.51 -0.02
C GLN A 120 -6.88 33.15 -0.72
N LEU A 121 -6.93 32.20 -1.65
CA LEU A 121 -5.75 31.75 -2.40
C LEU A 121 -5.24 32.89 -3.30
N GLY A 122 -4.00 33.33 -3.04
CA GLY A 122 -3.31 34.32 -3.86
C GLY A 122 -2.76 33.75 -5.17
N GLY A 123 -2.11 34.59 -5.97
CA GLY A 123 -1.59 34.22 -7.30
C GLY A 123 -0.26 33.45 -7.33
N VAL A 124 0.39 33.22 -6.18
CA VAL A 124 1.70 32.53 -6.13
C VAL A 124 1.48 31.03 -5.91
N PRO A 125 1.93 30.15 -6.83
CA PRO A 125 1.79 28.71 -6.66
C PRO A 125 2.78 28.16 -5.62
N GLY A 126 2.45 27.02 -5.02
CA GLY A 126 3.34 26.26 -4.14
C GLY A 126 2.65 25.74 -2.88
N THR A 127 3.22 24.69 -2.28
CA THR A 127 2.64 24.02 -1.10
C THR A 127 2.48 24.96 0.08
N TYR A 128 3.43 25.87 0.30
CA TYR A 128 3.32 26.86 1.38
C TYR A 128 2.06 27.72 1.29
N GLN A 129 1.78 28.26 0.09
CA GLN A 129 0.59 29.10 -0.11
C GLN A 129 -0.69 28.28 -0.09
N LEU A 130 -0.65 27.06 -0.65
CA LEU A 130 -1.77 26.14 -0.58
C LEU A 130 -2.13 25.80 0.88
N VAL A 131 -1.15 25.50 1.73
CA VAL A 131 -1.35 25.19 3.15
C VAL A 131 -1.88 26.40 3.90
N ARG A 132 -1.37 27.62 3.64
CA ARG A 132 -1.94 28.84 4.23
C ARG A 132 -3.42 28.98 3.92
N SER A 133 -3.79 28.88 2.65
CA SER A 133 -5.18 28.94 2.22
C SER A 133 -6.04 27.81 2.81
N PHE A 134 -5.47 26.64 2.99
CA PHE A 134 -6.14 25.52 3.64
C PHE A 134 -6.41 25.80 5.13
N LEU A 135 -5.47 26.44 5.84
CA LEU A 135 -5.65 26.82 7.24
C LEU A 135 -6.78 27.83 7.44
N ASN A 136 -7.00 28.76 6.51
CA ASN A 136 -8.16 29.67 6.53
C ASN A 136 -9.52 28.92 6.51
N ILE A 137 -9.53 27.70 5.97
CA ILE A 137 -10.72 26.84 5.92
C ILE A 137 -10.80 25.97 7.16
N LYS A 138 -9.69 25.32 7.52
CA LYS A 138 -9.64 24.27 8.55
C LYS A 138 -9.63 24.79 9.98
N LEU A 139 -8.91 25.88 10.23
CA LEU A 139 -8.75 26.41 11.58
C LEU A 139 -9.79 27.49 11.86
N PRO A 140 -10.40 27.50 13.06
CA PRO A 140 -11.18 28.64 13.50
C PRO A 140 -10.26 29.86 13.72
N ALA A 141 -10.87 31.05 13.73
CA ALA A 141 -10.13 32.32 13.84
C ALA A 141 -9.25 32.45 15.11
N SER A 142 -9.52 31.66 16.15
CA SER A 142 -8.68 31.58 17.35
C SER A 142 -8.69 30.15 17.87
N VAL A 143 -7.52 29.52 17.93
CA VAL A 143 -7.32 28.22 18.58
C VAL A 143 -6.52 28.47 19.86
N PRO A 144 -7.12 28.31 21.05
CA PRO A 144 -6.39 28.50 22.29
C PRO A 144 -5.28 27.44 22.43
N GLY A 145 -4.15 27.83 23.03
CA GLY A 145 -3.07 26.91 23.36
C GLY A 145 -1.96 26.77 22.31
N LEU A 146 -2.08 27.39 21.14
CA LEU A 146 -1.00 27.43 20.14
C LEU A 146 0.18 28.30 20.61
N GLN A 147 1.41 27.87 20.28
CA GLN A 147 2.65 28.48 20.77
C GLN A 147 3.56 29.01 19.66
N ASP A 148 4.57 29.79 20.06
CA ASP A 148 5.64 30.32 19.19
C ASP A 148 5.15 31.22 18.05
N GLY A 149 4.00 31.85 18.27
CA GLY A 149 3.48 32.94 17.46
C GLY A 149 2.95 32.52 16.08
N GLU A 150 2.89 33.51 15.20
CA GLU A 150 2.29 33.38 13.87
C GLU A 150 3.26 33.84 12.78
N VAL A 151 3.11 33.27 11.58
CA VAL A 151 3.76 33.72 10.35
C VAL A 151 2.66 34.11 9.37
N GLU A 152 2.61 35.40 9.03
CA GLU A 152 1.60 35.96 8.11
C GLU A 152 0.16 35.60 8.53
N GLY A 153 -0.14 35.77 9.82
CA GLY A 153 -1.46 35.57 10.42
C GLY A 153 -1.86 34.12 10.68
N HIS A 154 -0.92 33.17 10.59
CA HIS A 154 -1.18 31.75 10.75
C HIS A 154 -0.24 31.12 11.78
N PRO A 155 -0.73 30.19 12.64
CA PRO A 155 0.10 29.56 13.66
C PRO A 155 1.30 28.79 13.08
N VAL A 156 2.48 29.03 13.64
CA VAL A 156 3.76 28.48 13.12
C VAL A 156 3.73 26.96 13.03
N TRP A 157 3.30 26.27 14.08
CA TRP A 157 3.33 24.80 14.12
C TRP A 157 2.31 24.15 13.22
N ALA A 158 1.13 24.75 13.04
CA ALA A 158 0.14 24.27 12.10
C ALA A 158 0.67 24.35 10.65
N LEU A 159 1.32 25.46 10.29
CA LEU A 159 1.96 25.61 8.99
C LEU A 159 3.05 24.55 8.76
N ILE A 160 3.93 24.33 9.74
CA ILE A 160 4.99 23.31 9.65
C ILE A 160 4.38 21.92 9.49
N TYR A 161 3.41 21.56 10.35
CA TYR A 161 2.74 20.26 10.34
C TYR A 161 2.09 19.97 8.99
N TYR A 162 1.27 20.87 8.46
CA TYR A 162 0.57 20.60 7.20
C TYR A 162 1.49 20.65 5.97
N CYS A 163 2.58 21.43 6.00
CA CYS A 163 3.63 21.33 4.97
C CYS A 163 4.30 19.96 4.99
N MET A 164 4.64 19.44 6.19
CA MET A 164 5.18 18.09 6.35
C MET A 164 4.17 17.01 5.93
N ARG A 165 2.89 17.17 6.28
CA ARG A 165 1.81 16.24 5.93
C ARG A 165 1.57 16.16 4.41
N CYS A 166 1.87 17.24 3.68
CA CYS A 166 1.89 17.29 2.22
C CYS A 166 3.23 16.82 1.59
N GLY A 167 4.18 16.33 2.40
CA GLY A 167 5.48 15.85 1.94
C GLY A 167 6.48 16.95 1.55
N ASP A 168 6.16 18.24 1.77
CA ASP A 168 7.00 19.37 1.37
C ASP A 168 7.79 19.94 2.54
N LEU A 169 8.93 19.29 2.83
CA LEU A 169 9.84 19.75 3.89
C LEU A 169 10.49 21.09 3.57
N THR A 170 10.61 21.46 2.28
CA THR A 170 11.16 22.75 1.87
C THR A 170 10.21 23.89 2.23
N ALA A 171 8.90 23.71 1.99
CA ALA A 171 7.87 24.64 2.45
C ALA A 171 7.83 24.73 3.98
N ALA A 172 7.95 23.61 4.70
CA ALA A 172 8.06 23.63 6.16
C ALA A 172 9.29 24.41 6.65
N MET A 173 10.45 24.22 6.00
CA MET A 173 11.69 24.93 6.34
C MET A 173 11.59 26.43 6.10
N HIS A 174 10.84 26.86 5.09
CA HIS A 174 10.55 28.27 4.86
C HIS A 174 9.84 28.91 6.07
N VAL A 175 8.87 28.20 6.65
CA VAL A 175 8.19 28.63 7.89
C VAL A 175 9.16 28.67 9.06
N VAL A 176 9.95 27.60 9.25
CA VAL A 176 10.96 27.51 10.32
C VAL A 176 11.96 28.65 10.25
N LYS A 177 12.43 29.03 9.06
CA LYS A 177 13.35 30.16 8.87
C LYS A 177 12.71 31.49 9.24
N ARG A 178 11.42 31.70 8.92
CA ARG A 178 10.68 32.92 9.27
C ARG A 178 10.43 33.05 10.77
N ALA A 179 10.19 31.94 11.46
CA ALA A 179 9.97 31.90 12.91
C ALA A 179 11.24 31.60 13.73
N GLN A 180 12.44 31.60 13.12
CA GLN A 180 13.66 31.04 13.72
C GLN A 180 14.01 31.57 15.12
N HIS A 181 13.72 32.85 15.40
CA HIS A 181 14.02 33.48 16.69
C HIS A 181 13.17 32.90 17.84
N GLN A 182 12.01 32.31 17.52
CA GLN A 182 11.08 31.73 18.48
C GLN A 182 11.28 30.21 18.64
N LEU A 183 11.95 29.57 17.68
CA LEU A 183 12.04 28.10 17.59
C LEU A 183 13.32 27.50 18.20
N GLY A 184 14.27 28.32 18.64
CA GLY A 184 15.51 27.87 19.28
C GLY A 184 16.29 26.85 18.44
N GLU A 185 16.66 25.71 19.04
CA GLU A 185 17.44 24.65 18.37
C GLU A 185 16.64 23.85 17.32
N PHE A 186 15.31 24.01 17.26
CA PHE A 186 14.47 23.22 16.36
C PHE A 186 14.87 23.38 14.89
N LYS A 187 15.28 24.58 14.47
CA LYS A 187 15.74 24.82 13.10
C LYS A 187 16.90 23.92 12.73
N THR A 188 17.88 23.75 13.62
CA THR A 188 19.06 22.92 13.39
C THR A 188 18.67 21.45 13.28
N TRP A 189 17.82 20.96 14.18
CA TRP A 189 17.31 19.58 14.13
C TRP A 189 16.51 19.33 12.85
N PHE A 190 15.65 20.27 12.46
CA PHE A 190 14.85 20.14 11.25
C PHE A 190 15.72 20.16 9.98
N GLN A 191 16.78 20.98 9.95
CA GLN A 191 17.77 20.97 8.87
C GLN A 191 18.48 19.61 8.78
N GLU A 192 18.93 19.03 9.89
CA GLU A 192 19.55 17.70 9.92
C GLU A 192 18.59 16.63 9.37
N TYR A 193 17.33 16.64 9.85
CA TYR A 193 16.29 15.73 9.40
C TYR A 193 16.05 15.79 7.88
N MET A 194 16.00 16.99 7.30
CA MET A 194 15.75 17.18 5.87
C MET A 194 16.87 16.69 4.95
N HIS A 195 18.14 16.84 5.36
CA HIS A 195 19.29 16.47 4.52
C HIS A 195 19.67 15.00 4.65
N SER A 196 19.07 14.28 5.59
CA SER A 196 19.23 12.84 5.75
C SER A 196 18.46 12.09 4.67
N LYS A 197 19.12 11.12 4.01
CA LYS A 197 18.52 10.28 2.96
C LYS A 197 17.21 9.63 3.40
N ASP A 198 17.15 9.23 4.67
CA ASP A 198 16.03 8.49 5.24
C ASP A 198 15.12 9.36 6.12
N ARG A 199 15.28 10.69 6.05
CA ARG A 199 14.60 11.65 6.93
C ARG A 199 14.79 11.27 8.40
N ARG A 200 16.05 11.19 8.85
CA ARG A 200 16.44 10.77 10.21
C ARG A 200 17.46 11.71 10.82
N LEU A 201 17.30 11.95 12.12
CA LEU A 201 18.34 12.57 12.94
C LEU A 201 19.44 11.55 13.27
N SER A 202 20.64 12.05 13.54
CA SER A 202 21.70 11.25 14.16
C SER A 202 21.28 10.80 15.56
N PRO A 203 21.82 9.66 16.07
CA PRO A 203 21.46 9.16 17.39
C PRO A 203 21.65 10.18 18.52
N ALA A 204 22.69 11.02 18.43
CA ALA A 204 22.96 12.06 19.42
C ALA A 204 21.91 13.18 19.39
N THR A 205 21.58 13.71 18.21
CA THR A 205 20.56 14.75 18.07
C THR A 205 19.17 14.23 18.43
N GLU A 206 18.83 13.01 17.99
CA GLU A 206 17.56 12.37 18.31
C GLU A 206 17.37 12.21 19.83
N ASN A 207 18.39 11.74 20.55
CA ASN A 207 18.33 11.61 22.01
C ASN A 207 18.15 12.96 22.71
N LYS A 208 18.78 14.03 22.22
CA LYS A 208 18.57 15.39 22.75
C LYS A 208 17.14 15.87 22.52
N LEU A 209 16.61 15.69 21.30
CA LEU A 209 15.25 16.09 20.96
C LEU A 209 14.22 15.30 21.80
N ARG A 210 14.39 13.99 21.94
CA ARG A 210 13.53 13.14 22.79
C ARG A 210 13.52 13.59 24.24
N LEU A 211 14.69 13.92 24.80
CA LEU A 211 14.80 14.42 26.16
C LEU A 211 14.09 15.76 26.32
N HIS A 212 14.27 16.68 25.36
CA HIS A 212 13.57 17.97 25.33
C HIS A 212 12.05 17.77 25.27
N TYR A 213 11.57 16.92 24.37
CA TYR A 213 10.14 16.62 24.24
C TYR A 213 9.56 16.11 25.56
N ARG A 214 10.20 15.11 26.18
CA ARG A 214 9.72 14.48 27.40
C ARG A 214 9.65 15.46 28.59
N ARG A 215 10.60 16.40 28.68
CA ARG A 215 10.68 17.36 29.79
C ARG A 215 9.80 18.59 29.60
N ALA A 216 9.68 19.09 28.38
CA ALA A 216 9.11 20.41 28.13
C ALA A 216 7.85 20.39 27.23
N LEU A 217 7.67 19.37 26.38
CA LEU A 217 6.65 19.41 25.33
C LEU A 217 5.54 18.36 25.45
N ARG A 218 5.75 17.27 26.21
CA ARG A 218 4.76 16.19 26.28
C ARG A 218 3.35 16.66 26.67
N ASN A 219 3.28 17.59 27.61
CA ASN A 219 2.01 18.18 28.09
C ASN A 219 1.79 19.59 27.52
N ASN A 220 2.43 19.92 26.40
CA ASN A 220 2.26 21.23 25.76
C ASN A 220 0.83 21.38 25.25
N THR A 221 0.31 22.60 25.24
CA THR A 221 -1.06 22.89 24.77
C THR A 221 -1.17 22.91 23.25
N ASP A 222 -0.06 23.06 22.51
CA ASP A 222 -0.06 23.11 21.05
C ASP A 222 0.07 21.68 20.45
N PRO A 223 -1.01 21.12 19.88
CA PRO A 223 -0.99 19.74 19.39
C PRO A 223 -0.16 19.58 18.11
N TYR A 224 -0.04 20.63 17.29
CA TYR A 224 0.79 20.60 16.09
C TYR A 224 2.27 20.57 16.47
N LYS A 225 2.67 21.35 17.47
CA LYS A 225 4.03 21.34 18.02
C LYS A 225 4.38 19.95 18.52
N ARG A 226 3.52 19.33 19.34
CA ARG A 226 3.76 17.97 19.84
C ARG A 226 3.92 16.97 18.69
N ALA A 227 3.01 16.97 17.73
CA ALA A 227 3.05 16.06 16.59
C ALA A 227 4.33 16.21 15.75
N VAL A 228 4.75 17.44 15.42
CA VAL A 228 5.98 17.69 14.65
C VAL A 228 7.21 17.16 15.37
N TYR A 229 7.32 17.39 16.68
CA TYR A 229 8.42 16.84 17.48
C TYR A 229 8.38 15.30 17.56
N CYS A 230 7.20 14.70 17.72
CA CYS A 230 7.02 13.25 17.72
C CYS A 230 7.42 12.59 16.40
N ILE A 231 7.16 13.25 15.27
CA ILE A 231 7.52 12.77 13.94
C ILE A 231 9.05 12.79 13.76
N ILE A 232 9.67 13.94 14.00
CA ILE A 232 11.11 14.13 13.78
C ILE A 232 11.93 13.32 14.80
N GLY A 233 11.47 13.28 16.06
CA GLY A 233 12.12 12.60 17.17
C GLY A 233 11.78 11.13 17.32
N ARG A 234 10.81 10.61 16.56
CA ARG A 234 10.28 9.25 16.65
C ARG A 234 10.04 8.84 18.11
N CYS A 235 9.22 9.62 18.81
CA CYS A 235 8.97 9.47 20.24
C CYS A 235 7.50 9.56 20.61
N ASP A 236 7.18 9.13 21.83
CA ASP A 236 5.83 9.07 22.38
C ASP A 236 4.89 8.26 21.47
N ILE A 237 5.33 7.07 21.06
CA ILE A 237 4.61 6.21 20.11
C ILE A 237 3.24 5.75 20.65
N THR A 238 3.01 5.90 21.95
CA THR A 238 1.75 5.60 22.63
C THR A 238 0.69 6.66 22.40
N ASP A 239 1.09 7.91 22.14
CA ASP A 239 0.16 8.97 21.80
C ASP A 239 -0.21 8.88 20.31
N ASN A 240 -1.51 8.93 20.03
CA ASN A 240 -2.04 8.89 18.68
C ASN A 240 -2.15 10.29 18.05
N GLN A 241 -1.89 11.35 18.83
CA GLN A 241 -2.02 12.75 18.40
C GLN A 241 -3.38 13.02 17.74
N SER A 242 -4.46 12.46 18.30
CA SER A 242 -5.81 12.48 17.70
C SER A 242 -6.41 13.87 17.55
N GLU A 243 -5.84 14.89 18.20
CA GLU A 243 -6.22 16.30 18.03
C GLU A 243 -5.87 16.83 16.63
N VAL A 244 -4.85 16.25 15.97
CA VAL A 244 -4.40 16.64 14.62
C VAL A 244 -4.44 15.51 13.59
N ALA A 245 -4.36 14.25 14.05
CA ALA A 245 -4.44 13.05 13.23
C ALA A 245 -5.75 12.30 13.50
N ASP A 246 -6.87 12.84 13.01
CA ASP A 246 -8.22 12.33 13.30
C ASP A 246 -8.72 11.30 12.27
N LYS A 247 -7.99 11.10 11.17
CA LYS A 247 -8.30 10.08 10.14
C LYS A 247 -7.33 8.90 10.20
N THR A 248 -7.79 7.74 9.72
CA THR A 248 -6.95 6.54 9.60
C THR A 248 -5.68 6.79 8.80
N GLU A 249 -5.77 7.57 7.71
CA GLU A 249 -4.62 7.90 6.86
C GLU A 249 -3.60 8.79 7.58
N ASP A 250 -4.07 9.72 8.42
CA ASP A 250 -3.20 10.57 9.24
C ASP A 250 -2.52 9.75 10.34
N TYR A 251 -3.25 8.82 10.94
CA TYR A 251 -2.70 7.85 11.90
C TYR A 251 -1.62 6.98 11.24
N LEU A 252 -1.88 6.42 10.06
CA LEU A 252 -0.89 5.63 9.31
C LEU A 252 0.35 6.47 8.99
N TRP A 253 0.17 7.68 8.47
CA TRP A 253 1.29 8.58 8.14
C TRP A 253 2.13 8.92 9.38
N LEU A 254 1.48 9.21 10.51
CA LEU A 254 2.15 9.49 11.77
C LEU A 254 2.98 8.29 12.25
N LYS A 255 2.37 7.10 12.34
CA LYS A 255 3.05 5.89 12.83
C LYS A 255 4.15 5.42 11.89
N LEU A 256 3.95 5.51 10.58
CA LEU A 256 5.00 5.19 9.59
C LEU A 256 6.22 6.11 9.70
N ASN A 257 6.02 7.40 10.00
CA ASN A 257 7.14 8.30 10.29
C ASN A 257 7.91 7.88 11.56
N GLN A 258 7.22 7.30 12.54
CA GLN A 258 7.81 6.82 13.81
C GLN A 258 8.48 5.45 13.71
N VAL A 259 8.34 4.73 12.59
CA VAL A 259 8.94 3.39 12.42
C VAL A 259 10.48 3.45 12.46
N CYS A 260 11.03 2.56 13.27
CA CYS A 260 12.46 2.30 13.42
C CYS A 260 12.80 0.91 12.84
N PHE A 261 13.90 0.84 12.10
CA PHE A 261 14.40 -0.40 11.47
C PHE A 261 15.64 -0.98 12.16
N ASP A 262 16.23 -0.23 13.10
CA ASP A 262 17.36 -0.70 13.89
C ASP A 262 16.87 -1.56 15.06
N ASP A 263 17.24 -2.84 15.04
CA ASP A 263 16.88 -3.79 16.08
C ASP A 263 17.76 -3.66 17.34
N GLY A 264 18.92 -2.99 17.25
CA GLY A 264 19.93 -2.86 18.32
C GLY A 264 19.87 -1.57 19.14
N GLY A 265 18.91 -0.68 18.88
CA GLY A 265 18.85 0.65 19.52
C GLY A 265 18.65 0.61 21.05
N THR A 266 19.37 1.48 21.76
CA THR A 266 19.28 1.71 23.22
C THR A 266 18.08 2.59 23.62
N SER A 267 17.16 2.87 22.69
CA SER A 267 15.99 3.72 22.95
C SER A 267 15.01 3.05 23.92
N SER A 268 14.33 3.87 24.73
CA SER A 268 13.29 3.34 25.63
C SER A 268 12.14 2.72 24.83
N PRO A 269 11.45 1.68 25.35
CA PRO A 269 10.35 1.01 24.65
C PRO A 269 9.24 1.95 24.17
N GLN A 270 8.94 3.01 24.93
CA GLN A 270 7.97 4.05 24.60
C GLN A 270 8.35 4.94 23.39
N ASP A 271 9.59 4.82 22.90
CA ASP A 271 10.13 5.58 21.76
C ASP A 271 10.59 4.63 20.62
N ARG A 272 10.16 3.37 20.65
CA ARG A 272 10.57 2.35 19.67
C ARG A 272 9.36 1.60 19.12
N LEU A 273 9.02 1.91 17.87
CA LEU A 273 8.02 1.20 17.07
C LEU A 273 8.73 0.54 15.87
N THR A 274 8.75 -0.78 15.80
CA THR A 274 9.22 -1.48 14.58
C THR A 274 8.08 -1.68 13.60
N LEU A 275 8.42 -1.87 12.31
CA LEU A 275 7.39 -2.15 11.29
C LEU A 275 6.60 -3.42 11.62
N SER A 276 7.27 -4.48 12.09
CA SER A 276 6.61 -5.75 12.47
C SER A 276 5.64 -5.56 13.64
N GLN A 277 6.00 -4.76 14.66
CA GLN A 277 5.10 -4.43 15.75
C GLN A 277 3.85 -3.69 15.24
N PHE A 278 4.05 -2.73 14.35
CA PHE A 278 2.94 -1.97 13.78
C PHE A 278 2.03 -2.83 12.88
N GLN A 279 2.62 -3.69 12.05
CA GLN A 279 1.90 -4.65 11.23
C GLN A 279 1.03 -5.59 12.07
N LYS A 280 1.60 -6.15 13.15
CA LYS A 280 0.88 -6.99 14.11
C LYS A 280 -0.29 -6.22 14.73
N GLN A 281 -0.06 -5.00 15.17
CA GLN A 281 -1.12 -4.17 15.77
C GLN A 281 -2.30 -3.99 14.81
N LEU A 282 -2.04 -3.69 13.55
CA LEU A 282 -3.09 -3.45 12.55
C LEU A 282 -3.84 -4.73 12.17
N LEU A 283 -3.12 -5.86 12.02
CA LEU A 283 -3.70 -7.12 11.53
C LEU A 283 -4.34 -7.96 12.64
N GLU A 284 -3.69 -8.07 13.80
CA GLU A 284 -4.07 -8.98 14.88
C GLU A 284 -4.78 -8.27 16.03
N ASP A 285 -4.26 -7.13 16.49
CA ASP A 285 -4.78 -6.46 17.68
C ASP A 285 -6.03 -5.60 17.37
N TYR A 286 -6.00 -4.84 16.27
CA TYR A 286 -7.15 -4.07 15.78
C TYR A 286 -8.03 -4.93 14.88
N GLY A 287 -7.42 -5.56 13.87
CA GLY A 287 -8.10 -6.43 12.92
C GLY A 287 -9.15 -5.72 12.07
N GLU A 288 -9.85 -6.51 11.26
CA GLU A 288 -10.81 -6.00 10.27
C GLU A 288 -12.00 -5.27 10.89
N SER A 289 -12.52 -5.76 12.02
CA SER A 289 -13.71 -5.20 12.68
C SER A 289 -13.52 -3.74 13.10
N HIS A 290 -12.30 -3.35 13.46
CA HIS A 290 -11.95 -1.97 13.79
C HIS A 290 -12.11 -1.03 12.59
N PHE A 291 -11.80 -1.50 11.38
CA PHE A 291 -11.83 -0.69 10.15
C PHE A 291 -13.11 -0.87 9.32
N ALA A 292 -13.91 -1.90 9.60
CA ALA A 292 -15.11 -2.25 8.84
C ALA A 292 -16.36 -1.41 9.20
N VAL A 293 -16.32 -0.56 10.24
CA VAL A 293 -17.48 0.20 10.69
C VAL A 293 -17.87 1.26 9.65
N ASN A 294 -18.91 0.97 8.86
CA ASN A 294 -19.51 1.88 7.87
C ASN A 294 -18.57 2.36 6.75
N GLN A 295 -17.47 1.64 6.47
CA GLN A 295 -16.51 2.00 5.43
C GLN A 295 -16.47 0.94 4.33
N PRO A 296 -16.28 1.34 3.06
CA PRO A 296 -16.07 0.38 1.98
C PRO A 296 -14.77 -0.42 2.24
N PRO A 297 -14.66 -1.65 1.71
CA PRO A 297 -13.53 -2.55 1.97
C PRO A 297 -12.15 -1.94 1.65
N PHE A 298 -12.09 -0.90 0.82
CA PHE A 298 -10.85 -0.22 0.45
C PHE A 298 -10.03 0.31 1.62
N LEU A 299 -10.67 0.77 2.71
CA LEU A 299 -9.92 1.34 3.84
C LEU A 299 -9.01 0.30 4.50
N TYR A 300 -9.53 -0.89 4.82
CA TYR A 300 -8.72 -1.91 5.46
C TYR A 300 -7.70 -2.52 4.48
N PHE A 301 -8.04 -2.63 3.20
CA PHE A 301 -7.06 -2.97 2.17
C PHE A 301 -5.90 -1.97 2.15
N GLN A 302 -6.19 -0.66 2.14
CA GLN A 302 -5.19 0.41 2.17
C GLN A 302 -4.31 0.33 3.42
N VAL A 303 -4.88 0.10 4.60
CA VAL A 303 -4.13 -0.09 5.86
C VAL A 303 -3.12 -1.24 5.73
N LEU A 304 -3.57 -2.41 5.25
CA LEU A 304 -2.70 -3.57 5.10
C LEU A 304 -1.65 -3.37 3.99
N PHE A 305 -2.04 -2.79 2.87
CA PHE A 305 -1.16 -2.62 1.71
C PHE A 305 -0.07 -1.56 1.96
N LEU A 306 -0.41 -0.41 2.55
CA LEU A 306 0.56 0.64 2.90
C LEU A 306 1.50 0.22 4.03
N THR A 307 1.13 -0.77 4.83
CA THR A 307 2.03 -1.39 5.81
C THR A 307 2.74 -2.62 5.28
N ALA A 308 2.74 -2.85 3.96
CA ALA A 308 3.42 -3.94 3.27
C ALA A 308 2.99 -5.35 3.73
N GLN A 309 1.74 -5.50 4.15
CA GLN A 309 1.09 -6.78 4.50
C GLN A 309 0.31 -7.34 3.31
N PHE A 310 0.99 -7.48 2.17
CA PHE A 310 0.37 -7.71 0.87
C PHE A 310 -0.52 -8.96 0.81
N GLU A 311 -0.07 -10.07 1.39
CA GLU A 311 -0.80 -11.34 1.38
C GLU A 311 -2.13 -11.21 2.14
N ALA A 312 -2.11 -10.56 3.30
CA ALA A 312 -3.30 -10.30 4.10
C ALA A 312 -4.25 -9.35 3.36
N ALA A 313 -3.72 -8.30 2.71
CA ALA A 313 -4.50 -7.36 1.92
C ALA A 313 -5.22 -8.06 0.76
N ILE A 314 -4.51 -8.91 0.01
CA ILE A 314 -5.09 -9.70 -1.10
C ILE A 314 -6.16 -10.66 -0.58
N ALA A 315 -5.86 -11.41 0.48
CA ALA A 315 -6.80 -12.37 1.05
C ALA A 315 -8.06 -11.69 1.60
N PHE A 316 -7.94 -10.48 2.14
CA PHE A 316 -9.08 -9.65 2.54
C PHE A 316 -9.90 -9.22 1.32
N LEU A 317 -9.27 -8.64 0.30
CA LEU A 317 -9.95 -8.14 -0.89
C LEU A 317 -10.67 -9.26 -1.67
N PHE A 318 -10.05 -10.44 -1.76
CA PHE A 318 -10.57 -11.62 -2.46
C PHE A 318 -11.90 -12.15 -1.90
N ARG A 319 -12.19 -11.88 -0.62
CA ARG A 319 -13.46 -12.28 0.03
C ARG A 319 -14.66 -11.53 -0.52
N THR A 320 -14.46 -10.32 -1.03
CA THR A 320 -15.53 -9.50 -1.62
C THR A 320 -15.66 -9.84 -3.10
N GLU A 321 -16.81 -10.38 -3.52
CA GLU A 321 -17.02 -10.88 -4.88
C GLU A 321 -16.69 -9.85 -5.97
N ARG A 322 -17.22 -8.63 -5.86
CA ARG A 322 -16.96 -7.53 -6.81
C ARG A 322 -15.47 -7.15 -6.91
N LEU A 323 -14.67 -7.45 -5.88
CA LEU A 323 -13.26 -7.06 -5.81
C LEU A 323 -12.30 -8.24 -6.04
N ARG A 324 -12.85 -9.44 -6.24
CA ARG A 324 -12.09 -10.67 -6.36
C ARG A 324 -11.13 -10.63 -7.55
N CYS A 325 -11.60 -10.14 -8.69
CA CYS A 325 -10.76 -9.97 -9.87
C CYS A 325 -9.57 -9.04 -9.56
N HIS A 326 -9.79 -7.89 -8.94
CA HIS A 326 -8.71 -6.98 -8.57
C HIS A 326 -7.69 -7.63 -7.63
N ALA A 327 -8.14 -8.37 -6.61
CA ALA A 327 -7.26 -9.07 -5.68
C ALA A 327 -6.33 -10.08 -6.40
N VAL A 328 -6.87 -10.83 -7.36
CA VAL A 328 -6.11 -11.78 -8.17
C VAL A 328 -5.05 -11.06 -9.00
N HIS A 329 -5.40 -9.96 -9.66
CA HIS A 329 -4.47 -9.23 -10.51
C HIS A 329 -3.38 -8.52 -9.72
N VAL A 330 -3.67 -8.04 -8.51
CA VAL A 330 -2.64 -7.55 -7.57
C VAL A 330 -1.70 -8.69 -7.16
N ALA A 331 -2.23 -9.90 -6.90
CA ALA A 331 -1.39 -11.06 -6.60
C ALA A 331 -0.49 -11.47 -7.78
N LEU A 332 -1.01 -11.45 -9.01
CA LEU A 332 -0.22 -11.70 -10.23
C LEU A 332 0.92 -10.70 -10.36
N VAL A 333 0.65 -9.41 -10.16
CA VAL A 333 1.66 -8.35 -10.16
C VAL A 333 2.76 -8.63 -9.13
N LEU A 334 2.41 -8.91 -7.87
CA LEU A 334 3.40 -9.19 -6.84
C LEU A 334 4.17 -10.50 -7.09
N PHE A 335 3.52 -11.49 -7.70
CA PHE A 335 4.16 -12.75 -8.08
C PHE A 335 5.22 -12.55 -9.18
N GLU A 336 4.90 -11.77 -10.20
CA GLU A 336 5.83 -11.44 -11.29
C GLU A 336 7.01 -10.59 -10.78
N LEU A 337 6.74 -9.63 -9.89
CA LEU A 337 7.75 -8.80 -9.24
C LEU A 337 8.54 -9.54 -8.14
N LYS A 338 8.27 -10.83 -7.89
CA LYS A 338 8.94 -11.63 -6.84
C LYS A 338 8.80 -11.04 -5.43
N LEU A 339 7.69 -10.35 -5.17
CA LEU A 339 7.32 -9.78 -3.87
C LEU A 339 6.28 -10.63 -3.12
N LEU A 340 5.55 -11.51 -3.81
CA LEU A 340 4.54 -12.36 -3.20
C LEU A 340 5.19 -13.51 -2.40
N LEU A 341 4.89 -13.58 -1.10
CA LEU A 341 5.24 -14.70 -0.25
C LEU A 341 4.22 -15.81 -0.43
N LYS A 342 4.65 -16.94 -1.00
CA LYS A 342 3.79 -18.08 -1.31
C LYS A 342 3.79 -19.09 -0.17
N ALA A 343 2.64 -19.71 0.04
CA ALA A 343 2.54 -20.90 0.89
C ALA A 343 3.23 -22.09 0.21
N SER A 344 3.94 -22.90 0.99
CA SER A 344 4.74 -24.04 0.56
C SER A 344 3.90 -25.30 0.30
N GLY A 345 2.64 -25.34 0.76
CA GLY A 345 1.75 -26.50 0.63
C GLY A 345 0.37 -26.15 0.07
N GLN A 346 -0.17 -27.00 -0.81
CA GLN A 346 -1.45 -26.77 -1.48
C GLN A 346 -2.67 -26.87 -0.56
N SER A 347 -2.58 -27.72 0.46
CA SER A 347 -3.62 -27.87 1.48
C SER A 347 -3.69 -26.69 2.45
N ALA A 348 -2.72 -25.76 2.38
CA ALA A 348 -2.75 -24.54 3.17
C ALA A 348 -4.03 -23.72 2.88
N GLN A 349 -4.51 -23.03 3.91
CA GLN A 349 -5.56 -22.02 3.75
C GLN A 349 -5.10 -20.91 2.79
N LEU A 350 -6.03 -20.10 2.30
CA LEU A 350 -5.69 -19.02 1.37
C LEU A 350 -4.61 -18.08 1.94
N LEU A 351 -4.71 -17.77 3.23
CA LEU A 351 -3.72 -17.03 3.99
C LEU A 351 -3.22 -17.91 5.14
N SER A 352 -1.91 -18.06 5.28
CA SER A 352 -1.31 -18.89 6.33
C SER A 352 -0.03 -18.27 6.89
N HIS A 353 0.43 -18.80 8.02
CA HIS A 353 1.74 -18.53 8.61
C HIS A 353 2.57 -19.81 8.56
N GLU A 354 3.84 -19.72 8.17
CA GLU A 354 4.75 -20.88 8.14
C GLU A 354 5.71 -20.90 9.32
N ALA A 355 6.08 -22.12 9.75
CA ALA A 355 7.08 -22.28 10.80
C ALA A 355 8.44 -21.75 10.31
N GLY A 356 9.04 -20.84 11.07
CA GLY A 356 10.31 -20.20 10.73
C GLY A 356 10.18 -18.82 10.07
N ASP A 357 8.96 -18.41 9.70
CA ASP A 357 8.72 -17.02 9.27
C ASP A 357 8.89 -16.05 10.45
N PRO A 358 9.42 -14.83 10.23
CA PRO A 358 9.41 -13.79 11.24
C PRO A 358 7.99 -13.40 11.70
N PRO A 359 7.82 -12.89 12.93
CA PRO A 359 6.53 -12.42 13.41
C PRO A 359 5.89 -11.38 12.48
N GLY A 360 4.58 -11.55 12.23
CA GLY A 360 3.79 -10.68 11.37
C GLY A 360 3.84 -11.03 9.87
N ILE A 361 4.73 -11.94 9.44
CA ILE A 361 4.72 -12.44 8.07
C ILE A 361 3.53 -13.37 7.84
N ARG A 362 2.94 -13.26 6.66
CA ARG A 362 1.89 -14.16 6.16
C ARG A 362 2.24 -14.57 4.73
N ARG A 363 1.73 -15.73 4.34
CA ARG A 363 1.92 -16.32 3.02
C ARG A 363 0.58 -16.55 2.36
N LEU A 364 0.51 -16.30 1.05
CA LEU A 364 -0.66 -16.51 0.23
C LEU A 364 -0.53 -17.85 -0.52
N ASN A 365 -1.57 -18.67 -0.46
CA ASN A 365 -1.67 -19.86 -1.32
C ASN A 365 -2.05 -19.41 -2.74
N PHE A 366 -1.05 -19.00 -3.52
CA PHE A 366 -1.21 -18.44 -4.86
C PHE A 366 -1.87 -19.41 -5.85
N VAL A 367 -1.51 -20.70 -5.79
CA VAL A 367 -2.13 -21.75 -6.60
C VAL A 367 -3.63 -21.81 -6.31
N ARG A 368 -4.00 -21.91 -5.03
CA ARG A 368 -5.41 -21.96 -4.61
C ARG A 368 -6.17 -20.69 -5.00
N LEU A 369 -5.54 -19.52 -4.90
CA LEU A 369 -6.14 -18.25 -5.32
C LEU A 369 -6.55 -18.30 -6.80
N LEU A 370 -5.65 -18.73 -7.69
CA LEU A 370 -5.93 -18.82 -9.12
C LEU A 370 -7.01 -19.86 -9.42
N MET A 371 -6.92 -21.06 -8.83
CA MET A 371 -7.93 -22.10 -9.02
C MET A 371 -9.32 -21.65 -8.56
N LEU A 372 -9.42 -20.96 -7.42
CA LEU A 372 -10.70 -20.42 -6.94
C LEU A 372 -11.27 -19.33 -7.84
N TYR A 373 -10.40 -18.54 -8.48
CA TYR A 373 -10.81 -17.51 -9.43
C TYR A 373 -11.26 -18.10 -10.77
N THR A 374 -10.48 -19.01 -11.36
CA THR A 374 -10.78 -19.63 -12.66
C THR A 374 -12.00 -20.52 -12.61
N ARG A 375 -12.31 -21.14 -11.46
CA ARG A 375 -13.50 -22.00 -11.29
C ARG A 375 -14.82 -21.35 -11.71
N LYS A 376 -14.92 -20.02 -11.65
CA LYS A 376 -16.09 -19.27 -12.10
C LYS A 376 -16.32 -19.39 -13.62
N PHE A 377 -15.25 -19.52 -14.41
CA PHE A 377 -15.29 -19.37 -15.87
C PHE A 377 -14.51 -20.44 -16.64
N GLU A 378 -13.84 -21.39 -16.00
CA GLU A 378 -13.04 -22.40 -16.71
C GLU A 378 -13.87 -23.34 -17.60
N SER A 379 -15.17 -23.49 -17.31
CA SER A 379 -16.10 -24.26 -18.16
C SER A 379 -16.66 -23.48 -19.34
N THR A 380 -16.80 -22.15 -19.21
CA THR A 380 -17.41 -21.27 -20.22
C THR A 380 -16.37 -20.54 -21.08
N ASP A 381 -15.22 -20.22 -20.49
CA ASP A 381 -14.12 -19.42 -21.03
C ASP A 381 -12.75 -20.14 -20.81
N PRO A 382 -12.58 -21.38 -21.32
CA PRO A 382 -11.37 -22.16 -21.05
C PRO A 382 -10.09 -21.54 -21.64
N ARG A 383 -10.18 -20.72 -22.69
CA ARG A 383 -9.03 -20.00 -23.26
C ARG A 383 -8.47 -18.99 -22.28
N GLU A 384 -9.35 -18.27 -21.62
CA GLU A 384 -9.02 -17.27 -20.62
C GLU A 384 -8.45 -17.94 -19.38
N ALA A 385 -9.03 -19.07 -18.94
CA ALA A 385 -8.53 -19.83 -17.79
C ALA A 385 -7.08 -20.33 -17.99
N LEU A 386 -6.75 -20.80 -19.20
CA LEU A 386 -5.38 -21.19 -19.56
C LEU A 386 -4.37 -20.05 -19.37
N GLN A 387 -4.76 -18.80 -19.63
CA GLN A 387 -3.88 -17.64 -19.44
C GLN A 387 -3.49 -17.45 -17.97
N TYR A 388 -4.42 -17.69 -17.05
CA TYR A 388 -4.16 -17.63 -15.61
C TYR A 388 -3.31 -18.82 -15.15
N PHE A 389 -3.61 -20.03 -15.62
CA PHE A 389 -2.81 -21.21 -15.27
C PHE A 389 -1.36 -21.10 -15.77
N TYR A 390 -1.08 -20.36 -16.84
CA TYR A 390 0.28 -20.15 -17.32
C TYR A 390 1.21 -19.49 -16.26
N PHE A 391 0.69 -18.75 -15.28
CA PHE A 391 1.49 -18.25 -14.15
C PHE A 391 2.01 -19.36 -13.23
N LEU A 392 1.39 -20.55 -13.29
CA LEU A 392 1.77 -21.73 -12.53
C LEU A 392 2.80 -22.62 -13.25
N ARG A 393 3.31 -22.20 -14.42
CA ARG A 393 4.24 -23.00 -15.26
C ARG A 393 5.54 -23.43 -14.56
N ASN A 394 5.95 -22.69 -13.54
CA ASN A 394 7.15 -22.98 -12.74
C ASN A 394 6.81 -23.46 -11.31
N GLU A 395 5.52 -23.57 -10.99
CA GLU A 395 5.05 -24.00 -9.68
C GLU A 395 4.92 -25.52 -9.64
N LYS A 396 5.29 -26.10 -8.50
CA LYS A 396 5.22 -27.55 -8.26
C LYS A 396 4.41 -27.85 -7.01
N ASP A 397 3.78 -29.00 -6.99
CA ASP A 397 3.14 -29.53 -5.80
C ASP A 397 4.13 -30.18 -4.82
N SER A 398 3.62 -30.68 -3.70
CA SER A 398 4.42 -31.41 -2.70
C SER A 398 5.03 -32.71 -3.23
N GLN A 399 4.52 -33.24 -4.34
CA GLN A 399 5.04 -34.44 -5.01
C GLN A 399 6.01 -34.10 -6.17
N GLY A 400 6.18 -32.81 -6.48
CA GLY A 400 7.00 -32.31 -7.57
C GLY A 400 6.28 -32.20 -8.93
N GLU A 401 4.98 -32.50 -8.99
CA GLU A 401 4.15 -32.34 -10.20
C GLU A 401 4.00 -30.87 -10.57
N ASN A 402 4.05 -30.58 -11.86
CA ASN A 402 3.90 -29.22 -12.37
C ASN A 402 2.44 -28.76 -12.31
N MET A 403 2.18 -27.62 -11.66
CA MET A 403 0.82 -27.16 -11.42
C MET A 403 0.10 -26.66 -12.67
N PHE A 404 0.82 -26.09 -13.63
CA PHE A 404 0.23 -25.75 -14.91
C PHE A 404 -0.28 -27.00 -15.64
N LEU A 405 0.56 -28.04 -15.75
CA LEU A 405 0.15 -29.28 -16.43
C LEU A 405 -1.05 -29.94 -15.74
N ARG A 406 -1.10 -29.90 -14.41
CA ARG A 406 -2.23 -30.43 -13.65
C ARG A 406 -3.52 -29.68 -13.95
N CYS A 407 -3.53 -28.36 -13.82
CA CYS A 407 -4.72 -27.54 -14.09
C CYS A 407 -5.16 -27.64 -15.56
N VAL A 408 -4.22 -27.69 -16.51
CA VAL A 408 -4.52 -27.90 -17.93
C VAL A 408 -5.15 -29.28 -18.18
N SER A 409 -4.67 -30.33 -17.49
CA SER A 409 -5.24 -31.67 -17.63
C SER A 409 -6.67 -31.73 -17.10
N GLU A 410 -6.94 -31.09 -15.97
CA GLU A 410 -8.28 -30.99 -15.37
C GLU A 410 -9.25 -30.25 -16.31
N ILE A 411 -8.88 -29.07 -16.82
CA ILE A 411 -9.76 -28.29 -17.71
C ILE A 411 -10.01 -28.97 -19.06
N VAL A 412 -9.04 -29.72 -19.60
CA VAL A 412 -9.23 -30.51 -20.84
C VAL A 412 -10.31 -31.58 -20.64
N VAL A 413 -10.28 -32.26 -19.50
CA VAL A 413 -11.25 -33.32 -19.16
C VAL A 413 -12.64 -32.73 -18.92
N GLU A 414 -12.72 -31.60 -18.20
CA GLU A 414 -13.98 -30.99 -17.80
C GLU A 414 -14.67 -30.21 -18.94
N SER A 415 -13.93 -29.37 -19.68
CA SER A 415 -14.50 -28.55 -20.76
C SER A 415 -14.84 -29.35 -22.01
N ARG A 416 -14.12 -30.46 -22.26
CA ARG A 416 -14.17 -31.24 -23.51
C ARG A 416 -13.85 -30.44 -24.78
N GLU A 417 -13.25 -29.27 -24.65
CA GLU A 417 -12.80 -28.41 -25.74
C GLU A 417 -11.44 -28.88 -26.30
N PHE A 418 -11.36 -30.15 -26.70
CA PHE A 418 -10.09 -30.81 -27.08
C PHE A 418 -9.38 -30.13 -28.26
N ASP A 419 -10.14 -29.79 -29.30
CA ASP A 419 -9.60 -29.14 -30.50
C ASP A 419 -9.02 -27.77 -30.18
N MET A 420 -9.60 -27.06 -29.23
CA MET A 420 -9.15 -25.73 -28.83
C MET A 420 -7.89 -25.79 -27.96
N ILE A 421 -7.86 -26.69 -26.97
CA ILE A 421 -6.78 -26.72 -25.97
C ILE A 421 -5.59 -27.53 -26.48
N LEU A 422 -5.86 -28.68 -27.11
CA LEU A 422 -4.82 -29.60 -27.55
C LEU A 422 -4.46 -29.37 -29.02
N GLY A 423 -5.30 -28.67 -29.79
CA GLY A 423 -5.13 -28.50 -31.22
C GLY A 423 -5.77 -29.62 -32.03
N LYS A 424 -6.11 -29.31 -33.27
CA LYS A 424 -6.82 -30.21 -34.19
C LYS A 424 -5.88 -30.78 -35.24
N LEU A 425 -6.20 -31.96 -35.75
CA LEU A 425 -5.45 -32.59 -36.84
C LEU A 425 -5.88 -31.98 -38.17
N GLU A 426 -4.91 -31.46 -38.92
CA GLU A 426 -5.13 -30.95 -40.27
C GLU A 426 -5.02 -32.09 -41.30
N LYS A 427 -5.49 -31.83 -42.53
CA LYS A 427 -5.55 -32.83 -43.60
C LYS A 427 -4.18 -33.40 -44.00
N ASP A 428 -3.11 -32.66 -43.71
CA ASP A 428 -1.73 -33.06 -43.98
C ASP A 428 -1.10 -33.87 -42.82
N GLY A 429 -1.86 -34.16 -41.77
CA GLY A 429 -1.39 -34.89 -40.59
C GLY A 429 -0.70 -34.01 -39.54
N SER A 430 -0.53 -32.71 -39.80
CA SER A 430 0.02 -31.76 -38.82
C SER A 430 -1.02 -31.38 -37.77
N ARG A 431 -0.56 -30.90 -36.61
CA ARG A 431 -1.43 -30.42 -35.53
C ARG A 431 -1.45 -28.89 -35.55
N LYS A 432 -2.64 -28.31 -35.62
CA LYS A 432 -2.88 -26.86 -35.60
C LYS A 432 -3.41 -26.39 -34.26
#